data_AF-A0A7W0F317-F1
#
_entry.id   AF-A0A7W0F317-F1
#
_cell.length_a   1.000
_cell.length_b   1.000
_cell.length_c   1.000
_cell.angle_alpha   90.00
_cell.angle_beta   90.00
_cell.angle_gamma   90.00
#
_symmetry.space_group_name_H-M   'P 1'
#
loop_
_entity.id
_entity.type
_entity.pdbx_description
1 polymer ?
#
loop_
_entity_poly.entity_id
_entity_poly.type
_entity_poly.pdbx_seq_one_letter_code
_entity_poly.pdbx_strand_id
1 'polypeptide(L)'
;MLTIVSNREPYSMRGGKVSRNVGGLVAAFEPLLRKTGGNWVAYGAGLSENRKVVFPSEKEKFCLHRMALNKSEYGMYYYGFSNRVLWPLCHQFSEKCSFIIEYWQGYKNVNRKFADYIARIKGQDTVWIQDFHFSLVPAMLRKLRPALKLMFFWHIPWPSPSVFAILPWRRQILEGLLGSDL
;
A
#
# COMPACT_ATOMS: atom_id res chain seq x y z
N MET A 1 12.42 -13.49 4.65
CA MET A 1 12.60 -12.36 3.70
C MET A 1 11.64 -11.21 4.00
N LEU A 2 12.06 -9.96 3.78
CA LEU A 2 11.24 -8.75 3.95
C LEU A 2 10.47 -8.40 2.66
N THR A 3 9.19 -8.05 2.79
CA THR A 3 8.35 -7.49 1.73
C THR A 3 7.89 -6.08 2.12
N ILE A 4 8.25 -5.07 1.34
CA ILE A 4 7.73 -3.70 1.50
C ILE A 4 6.48 -3.53 0.62
N VAL A 5 5.45 -2.89 1.15
CA VAL A 5 4.22 -2.59 0.40
C VAL A 5 3.97 -1.09 0.43
N SER A 6 3.92 -0.42 -0.73
CA SER A 6 3.70 1.03 -0.82
C SER A 6 2.85 1.40 -2.01
N ASN A 7 2.13 2.53 -1.94
CA ASN A 7 1.25 2.93 -3.03
C ASN A 7 2.07 3.36 -4.26
N ARG A 8 3.21 4.01 -4.05
CA ARG A 8 4.12 4.41 -5.13
C ARG A 8 5.22 3.39 -5.32
N GLU A 9 5.51 3.07 -6.58
CA GLU A 9 6.63 2.22 -6.96
C GLU A 9 7.98 2.96 -6.89
N PRO A 10 9.10 2.28 -6.58
CA PRO A 10 10.42 2.88 -6.54
C PRO A 10 11.00 3.18 -7.93
N TYR A 11 10.50 2.50 -8.97
CA TYR A 11 10.88 2.75 -10.36
C TYR A 11 9.65 2.75 -11.25
N SER A 12 9.55 3.75 -12.12
CA SER A 12 8.57 3.74 -13.20
C SER A 12 9.18 3.22 -14.48
N MET A 13 8.37 2.52 -15.29
CA MET A 13 8.73 2.10 -16.63
C MET A 13 7.83 2.78 -17.66
N ARG A 14 8.42 3.60 -18.54
CA ARG A 14 7.71 4.27 -19.65
C ARG A 14 8.50 4.07 -20.93
N GLY A 15 7.87 3.51 -21.96
CA GLY A 15 8.52 3.30 -23.27
C GLY A 15 9.82 2.50 -23.20
N GLY A 16 9.90 1.49 -22.32
CA GLY A 16 11.11 0.69 -22.11
C GLY A 16 12.19 1.35 -21.24
N LYS A 17 12.07 2.65 -20.92
CA LYS A 17 13.00 3.34 -20.03
C LYS A 17 12.60 3.16 -18.57
N VAL A 18 13.55 2.68 -17.77
CA VAL A 18 13.44 2.61 -16.31
C VAL A 18 13.92 3.94 -15.73
N SER A 19 13.10 4.58 -14.90
CA SER A 19 13.50 5.74 -14.11
C SER A 19 13.21 5.52 -12.64
N ARG A 20 14.22 5.80 -11.80
CA ARG A 20 14.07 5.77 -10.34
C ARG A 20 13.21 6.95 -9.89
N ASN A 21 12.19 6.66 -9.10
CA ASN A 21 11.36 7.68 -8.49
C ASN A 21 12.05 8.27 -7.25
N VAL A 22 11.96 9.58 -7.10
CA VAL A 22 12.49 10.30 -5.94
C VAL A 22 11.42 10.33 -4.86
N GLY A 23 11.78 9.98 -3.63
CA GLY A 23 10.91 10.06 -2.46
C GLY A 23 11.54 9.46 -1.21
N GLY A 24 11.14 9.94 -0.03
CA GLY A 24 11.71 9.49 1.26
C GLY A 24 11.60 7.98 1.48
N LEU A 25 10.46 7.38 1.09
CA LEU A 25 10.25 5.94 1.19
C LEU A 25 11.23 5.14 0.30
N VAL A 26 11.49 5.62 -0.93
CA VAL A 26 12.46 5.02 -1.85
C VAL A 26 13.88 5.14 -1.31
N ALA A 27 14.24 6.33 -0.81
CA ALA A 27 15.56 6.57 -0.20
C ALA A 27 15.80 5.72 1.05
N ALA A 28 14.76 5.44 1.85
CA ALA A 28 14.88 4.65 3.07
C ALA A 28 14.98 3.13 2.81
N PHE A 29 14.09 2.58 1.97
CA PHE A 29 13.94 1.13 1.84
C PHE A 29 14.77 0.50 0.73
N GLU A 30 15.09 1.24 -0.33
CA GLU A 30 15.86 0.66 -1.43
C GLU A 30 17.26 0.21 -1.02
N PRO A 31 18.08 1.00 -0.28
CA PRO A 31 19.40 0.54 0.16
C PRO A 31 19.32 -0.70 1.06
N LEU A 32 18.29 -0.76 1.91
CA LEU A 32 18.01 -1.92 2.77
C LEU A 32 17.74 -3.16 1.92
N LEU A 33 16.77 -3.09 1.01
CA LEU A 33 16.39 -4.22 0.16
C LEU A 33 17.51 -4.64 -0.80
N ARG A 34 18.33 -3.71 -1.29
CA ARG A 34 19.54 -4.04 -2.07
C ARG A 34 20.55 -4.86 -1.26
N LYS A 35 20.69 -4.56 0.04
CA LYS A 35 21.62 -5.27 0.94
C LYS A 35 21.09 -6.63 1.38
N THR A 36 19.84 -6.70 1.83
CA THR A 36 19.25 -7.90 2.45
C THR A 36 18.53 -8.81 1.45
N GLY A 37 18.20 -8.29 0.28
CA GLY A 37 17.20 -8.86 -0.59
C GLY A 37 15.78 -8.69 -0.06
N GLY A 38 14.80 -9.02 -0.89
CA GLY A 38 13.39 -8.90 -0.51
C GLY A 38 12.44 -8.68 -1.68
N ASN A 39 11.23 -8.25 -1.34
CA ASN A 39 10.23 -7.85 -2.31
C ASN A 39 9.77 -6.42 -2.06
N TRP A 40 9.37 -5.76 -3.13
CA TRP A 40 8.65 -4.50 -3.08
C TRP A 40 7.35 -4.66 -3.87
N VAL A 41 6.20 -4.49 -3.23
CA VAL A 41 4.89 -4.53 -3.88
C VAL A 41 4.32 -3.11 -3.98
N ALA A 42 3.97 -2.67 -5.18
CA ALA A 42 3.44 -1.32 -5.39
C ALA A 42 2.50 -1.23 -6.59
N TYR A 43 1.70 -0.16 -6.67
CA TYR A 43 0.90 0.12 -7.87
C TYR A 43 1.81 0.46 -9.05
N GLY A 44 1.64 -0.28 -10.14
CA GLY A 44 2.33 -0.05 -11.40
C GLY A 44 1.46 0.76 -12.36
N ALA A 45 1.77 2.05 -12.49
CA ALA A 45 0.99 2.93 -13.34
C ALA A 45 1.03 2.50 -14.82
N GLY A 46 -0.13 2.48 -15.47
CA GLY A 46 -0.28 2.16 -16.89
C GLY A 46 -0.18 0.67 -17.23
N LEU A 47 -0.21 -0.22 -16.24
CA LEU A 47 -0.26 -1.67 -16.48
C LEU A 47 -1.70 -2.16 -16.66
N SER A 48 -1.89 -3.07 -17.62
CA SER A 48 -3.13 -3.85 -17.79
C SER A 48 -3.18 -5.06 -16.85
N GLU A 49 -2.02 -5.62 -16.49
CA GLU A 49 -1.89 -6.81 -15.66
C GLU A 49 -0.73 -6.70 -14.65
N ASN A 50 -0.80 -7.52 -13.60
CA ASN A 50 0.25 -7.56 -12.59
C ASN A 50 1.56 -8.04 -13.22
N ARG A 51 2.65 -7.32 -12.98
CA ARG A 51 3.96 -7.63 -13.54
C ARG A 51 4.99 -7.78 -12.44
N LYS A 52 5.64 -8.94 -12.39
CA LYS A 52 6.86 -9.11 -11.61
C LYS A 52 8.04 -8.60 -12.45
N VAL A 53 8.83 -7.73 -11.85
CA VAL A 53 10.03 -7.15 -12.42
C VAL A 53 11.16 -7.56 -11.50
N VAL A 54 11.98 -8.49 -11.99
CA VAL A 54 13.23 -8.82 -11.34
C VAL A 54 14.24 -7.79 -11.86
N PHE A 55 14.80 -6.98 -10.97
CA PHE A 55 15.84 -6.05 -11.39
C PHE A 55 17.12 -6.83 -11.70
N PRO A 56 17.63 -6.78 -12.95
CA PRO A 56 18.58 -7.76 -13.47
C PRO A 56 20.04 -7.26 -13.47
N SER A 57 20.47 -6.50 -12.46
CA SER A 57 21.92 -6.36 -12.26
C SER A 57 22.32 -7.44 -11.26
N GLU A 58 23.42 -8.16 -11.52
CA GLU A 58 23.97 -9.22 -10.64
C GLU A 58 24.21 -8.76 -9.17
N LYS A 59 24.06 -7.46 -8.90
CA LYS A 59 24.19 -6.83 -7.59
C LYS A 59 22.86 -6.57 -6.87
N GLU A 60 21.71 -6.67 -7.53
CA GLU A 60 20.40 -6.35 -6.91
C GLU A 60 19.71 -7.60 -6.36
N LYS A 61 19.43 -7.59 -5.05
CA LYS A 61 18.88 -8.75 -4.33
C LYS A 61 17.36 -8.73 -4.16
N PHE A 62 16.63 -7.80 -4.76
CA PHE A 62 15.18 -7.64 -4.52
C PHE A 62 14.32 -7.65 -5.80
N CYS A 63 13.07 -8.07 -5.65
CA CYS A 63 12.07 -8.13 -6.71
C CYS A 63 11.04 -7.00 -6.56
N LEU A 64 10.69 -6.32 -7.65
CA LEU A 64 9.56 -5.39 -7.70
C LEU A 64 8.33 -6.09 -8.28
N HIS A 65 7.25 -6.08 -7.52
CA HIS A 65 5.95 -6.59 -7.89
C HIS A 65 5.01 -5.42 -8.17
N ARG A 66 4.70 -5.20 -9.45
CA ARG A 66 3.87 -4.10 -9.91
C ARG A 66 2.43 -4.57 -10.05
N MET A 67 1.55 -3.99 -9.26
CA MET A 67 0.11 -4.28 -9.24
C MET A 67 -0.61 -3.41 -10.25
N ALA A 68 -1.35 -4.01 -11.18
CA ALA A 68 -2.18 -3.28 -12.12
C ALA A 68 -3.52 -2.90 -11.48
N LEU A 69 -3.89 -1.64 -11.61
CA LEU A 69 -5.22 -1.13 -11.26
C LEU A 69 -5.81 -0.50 -12.51
N ASN A 70 -7.05 -0.84 -12.83
CA ASN A 70 -7.77 -0.18 -13.91
C ASN A 70 -8.15 1.27 -13.49
N LYS A 71 -8.61 2.08 -14.46
CA LYS A 71 -8.94 3.49 -14.23
C LYS A 71 -10.00 3.68 -13.14
N SER A 72 -11.00 2.79 -13.09
CA SER A 72 -12.09 2.85 -12.10
C SER A 72 -11.58 2.52 -10.71
N GLU A 73 -10.82 1.43 -10.55
CA GLU A 73 -10.16 1.05 -9.30
C GLU A 73 -9.30 2.21 -8.78
N TYR A 74 -8.40 2.73 -9.61
CA TYR A 74 -7.51 3.83 -9.22
C TYR A 74 -8.30 5.11 -8.89
N GLY A 75 -9.36 5.40 -9.64
CA GLY A 75 -10.28 6.51 -9.39
C GLY A 75 -10.93 6.43 -8.01
N MET A 76 -11.57 5.30 -7.69
CA MET A 76 -12.32 5.14 -6.44
C MET A 76 -11.40 4.98 -5.21
N TYR A 77 -10.28 4.26 -5.35
CA TYR A 77 -9.35 4.03 -4.25
C TYR A 77 -8.39 5.21 -4.01
N TYR A 78 -7.69 5.69 -5.04
CA TYR A 78 -6.63 6.67 -4.87
C TYR A 78 -7.21 8.08 -4.86
N TYR A 79 -7.88 8.49 -5.95
CA TYR A 79 -8.46 9.83 -6.01
C TYR A 79 -9.71 9.97 -5.12
N GLY A 80 -10.46 8.88 -4.91
CA GLY A 80 -11.60 8.81 -4.02
C GLY A 80 -11.16 8.63 -2.57
N PHE A 81 -11.30 7.43 -2.00
CA PHE A 81 -11.21 7.22 -0.55
C PHE A 81 -9.89 7.72 0.07
N SER A 82 -8.76 7.44 -0.57
CA SER A 82 -7.46 7.83 -0.03
C SER A 82 -7.35 9.36 0.05
N ASN A 83 -7.61 10.08 -1.05
CA ASN A 83 -7.33 11.53 -1.12
C ASN A 83 -8.55 12.45 -0.91
N ARG A 84 -9.78 11.93 -0.92
CA ARG A 84 -11.03 12.67 -0.63
C ARG A 84 -11.66 12.29 0.71
N VAL A 85 -11.15 11.26 1.39
CA VAL A 85 -11.63 10.87 2.72
C VAL A 85 -10.49 10.85 3.72
N LEU A 86 -9.57 9.89 3.61
CA LEU A 86 -8.54 9.69 4.64
C LEU A 86 -7.57 10.88 4.73
N TRP A 87 -7.03 11.34 3.60
CA TRP A 87 -6.07 12.44 3.60
C TRP A 87 -6.64 13.72 4.24
N PRO A 88 -7.77 14.31 3.78
CA PRO A 88 -8.30 15.52 4.39
C PRO A 88 -8.70 15.32 5.86
N LEU A 89 -9.28 14.17 6.21
CA LEU A 89 -9.66 13.84 7.59
C LEU A 89 -8.44 13.88 8.52
N CYS A 90 -7.35 13.25 8.12
CA CYS A 90 -6.13 13.15 8.91
C CYS A 90 -5.38 14.49 9.04
N HIS A 91 -5.62 15.41 8.11
CA HIS A 91 -5.08 16.78 8.13
C HIS A 91 -6.07 17.79 8.70
N GLN A 92 -7.09 17.35 9.45
CA GLN A 92 -8.06 18.22 10.14
C GLN A 92 -8.97 19.03 9.20
N PHE A 93 -9.05 18.68 7.90
CA PHE A 93 -9.93 19.29 6.91
C PHE A 93 -11.22 18.48 6.75
N SER A 94 -11.93 18.26 7.86
CA SER A 94 -13.15 17.44 7.90
C SER A 94 -14.24 17.92 6.92
N GLU A 95 -14.32 19.22 6.68
CA GLU A 95 -15.22 19.88 5.74
C GLU A 95 -14.94 19.54 4.27
N LYS A 96 -13.74 19.05 3.96
CA LYS A 96 -13.34 18.63 2.60
C LYS A 96 -13.53 17.12 2.36
N CYS A 97 -14.00 16.39 3.37
CA CYS A 97 -14.23 14.95 3.26
C CYS A 97 -15.46 14.64 2.41
N SER A 98 -15.35 13.67 1.50
CA SER A 98 -16.45 13.18 0.67
C SER A 98 -16.76 11.72 0.99
N PHE A 99 -17.69 11.49 1.92
CA PHE A 99 -18.07 10.15 2.36
C PHE A 99 -19.00 9.46 1.35
N ILE A 100 -18.39 8.89 0.30
CA ILE A 100 -19.07 8.22 -0.80
C ILE A 100 -18.87 6.70 -0.68
N ILE A 101 -19.95 5.91 -0.75
CA ILE A 101 -19.90 4.46 -0.52
C ILE A 101 -19.06 3.74 -1.60
N GLU A 102 -19.10 4.22 -2.83
CA GLU A 102 -18.33 3.72 -3.97
C GLU A 102 -16.83 3.89 -3.74
N TYR A 103 -16.40 5.00 -3.13
CA TYR A 103 -15.01 5.21 -2.75
C TYR A 103 -14.57 4.17 -1.73
N TRP A 104 -15.39 3.91 -0.71
CA TRP A 104 -15.10 2.85 0.26
C TRP A 104 -15.02 1.47 -0.38
N GLN A 105 -15.95 1.11 -1.27
CA GLN A 105 -15.90 -0.19 -1.95
C GLN A 105 -14.65 -0.31 -2.81
N GLY A 106 -14.30 0.73 -3.58
CA GLY A 106 -13.06 0.77 -4.36
C GLY A 106 -11.83 0.60 -3.48
N TYR A 107 -11.76 1.30 -2.36
CA TYR A 107 -10.67 1.19 -1.39
C TYR A 107 -10.51 -0.21 -0.82
N LYS A 108 -11.63 -0.81 -0.38
CA LYS A 108 -11.68 -2.17 0.15
C LYS A 108 -11.27 -3.21 -0.89
N ASN A 109 -11.74 -3.06 -2.13
CA ASN A 109 -11.42 -3.96 -3.24
C ASN A 109 -9.93 -3.90 -3.62
N VAL A 110 -9.35 -2.69 -3.69
CA VAL A 110 -7.91 -2.53 -3.95
C VAL A 110 -7.07 -3.09 -2.80
N ASN A 111 -7.43 -2.82 -1.54
CA ASN A 111 -6.75 -3.41 -0.38
C ASN A 111 -6.80 -4.94 -0.42
N ARG A 112 -7.96 -5.53 -0.75
CA ARG A 112 -8.12 -6.98 -0.94
C ARG A 112 -7.20 -7.52 -2.02
N LYS A 113 -7.19 -6.88 -3.20
CA LYS A 113 -6.36 -7.25 -4.34
C LYS A 113 -4.86 -7.25 -3.99
N PHE A 114 -4.41 -6.26 -3.22
CA PHE A 114 -3.04 -6.22 -2.69
C PHE A 114 -2.79 -7.34 -1.69
N ALA A 115 -3.66 -7.52 -0.68
CA ALA A 115 -3.51 -8.58 0.32
C ALA A 115 -3.45 -9.98 -0.31
N ASP A 116 -4.35 -10.28 -1.26
CA ASP A 116 -4.40 -11.57 -1.95
C ASP A 116 -3.15 -11.83 -2.79
N TYR A 117 -2.61 -10.78 -3.43
CA TYR A 117 -1.36 -10.90 -4.18
C TYR A 117 -0.16 -11.12 -3.26
N ILE A 118 -0.04 -10.32 -2.19
CA ILE A 118 1.04 -10.44 -1.21
C ILE A 118 1.02 -11.83 -0.59
N ALA A 119 -0.14 -12.38 -0.21
CA ALA A 119 -0.25 -13.69 0.40
C ALA A 119 0.33 -14.85 -0.45
N ARG A 120 0.42 -14.67 -1.78
CA ARG A 120 0.97 -15.65 -2.72
C ARG A 120 2.50 -15.57 -2.86
N ILE A 121 3.13 -14.49 -2.38
CA ILE A 121 4.59 -14.35 -2.42
C ILE A 121 5.21 -15.35 -1.44
N LYS A 122 6.12 -16.20 -1.95
CA LYS A 122 6.78 -17.28 -1.18
C LYS A 122 8.03 -16.76 -0.46
N GLY A 123 8.37 -17.39 0.67
CA GLY A 123 9.61 -17.12 1.43
C GLY A 123 9.66 -15.80 2.20
N GLN A 124 8.58 -15.02 2.21
CA GLN A 124 8.47 -13.83 3.04
C GLN A 124 8.09 -14.20 4.49
N ASP A 125 8.76 -13.55 5.43
CA ASP A 125 8.54 -13.72 6.87
C ASP A 125 7.97 -12.45 7.49
N THR A 126 8.28 -11.29 6.90
CA THR A 126 7.85 -9.98 7.37
C THR A 126 7.30 -9.16 6.21
N VAL A 127 6.13 -8.56 6.40
CA VAL A 127 5.53 -7.62 5.47
C VAL A 127 5.41 -6.27 6.17
N TRP A 128 6.01 -5.24 5.59
CA TRP A 128 5.95 -3.88 6.11
C TRP A 128 5.14 -2.98 5.18
N ILE A 129 3.93 -2.69 5.62
CA ILE A 129 2.90 -1.96 4.88
C ILE A 129 3.04 -0.47 5.17
N GLN A 130 3.06 0.31 4.10
CA GLN A 130 3.31 1.74 4.17
C GLN A 130 2.05 2.52 3.85
N ASP A 131 1.69 3.36 4.81
CA ASP A 131 0.80 4.51 4.69
C ASP A 131 -0.70 4.22 4.58
N PHE A 132 -1.49 5.28 4.78
CA PHE A 132 -2.96 5.26 4.90
C PHE A 132 -3.70 4.61 3.73
N HIS A 133 -3.05 4.46 2.58
CA HIS A 133 -3.57 3.78 1.40
C HIS A 133 -3.94 2.31 1.66
N PHE A 134 -3.25 1.64 2.58
CA PHE A 134 -3.35 0.21 2.78
C PHE A 134 -3.79 -0.20 4.19
N SER A 135 -4.61 0.62 4.84
CA SER A 135 -5.02 0.41 6.24
C SER A 135 -5.73 -0.93 6.49
N LEU A 136 -6.34 -1.54 5.47
CA LEU A 136 -7.05 -2.82 5.63
C LEU A 136 -6.18 -4.04 5.33
N VAL A 137 -5.03 -3.84 4.67
CA VAL A 137 -4.14 -4.92 4.27
C VAL A 137 -3.66 -5.77 5.46
N PRO A 138 -3.28 -5.22 6.63
CA PRO A 138 -2.77 -6.04 7.73
C PRO A 138 -3.79 -7.09 8.19
N ALA A 139 -5.03 -6.69 8.51
CA ALA A 139 -6.07 -7.63 8.92
C ALA A 139 -6.45 -8.64 7.84
N MET A 140 -6.44 -8.22 6.57
CA MET A 140 -6.68 -9.13 5.45
C MET A 140 -5.57 -10.17 5.32
N LEU A 141 -4.31 -9.76 5.44
CA LEU A 141 -3.15 -10.66 5.40
C LEU A 141 -3.10 -11.59 6.60
N ARG A 142 -3.42 -11.10 7.81
CA ARG A 142 -3.43 -11.94 9.02
C ARG A 142 -4.35 -13.15 8.85
N LYS A 143 -5.50 -12.98 8.20
CA LYS A 143 -6.43 -14.07 7.89
C LYS A 143 -5.87 -15.07 6.87
N LEU A 144 -5.16 -14.57 5.84
CA LEU A 144 -4.62 -15.40 4.76
C LEU A 144 -3.31 -16.09 5.16
N ARG A 145 -2.52 -15.46 6.02
CA ARG A 145 -1.15 -15.84 6.38
C ARG A 145 -0.87 -15.51 7.86
N PRO A 146 -1.45 -16.28 8.81
CA PRO A 146 -1.37 -15.97 10.24
C PRO A 146 0.05 -15.88 10.81
N ALA A 147 1.00 -16.60 10.21
CA ALA A 147 2.39 -16.65 10.66
C ALA A 147 3.28 -15.48 10.20
N LEU A 148 2.80 -14.59 9.32
CA LEU A 148 3.60 -13.44 8.90
C LEU A 148 3.75 -12.43 10.03
N LYS A 149 4.94 -11.86 10.19
CA LYS A 149 5.12 -10.63 10.95
C LYS A 149 4.63 -9.46 10.11
N LEU A 150 3.60 -8.77 10.55
CA LEU A 150 2.98 -7.66 9.84
C LEU A 150 3.32 -6.36 10.55
N MET A 151 3.95 -5.43 9.84
CA MET A 151 4.25 -4.10 10.36
C MET A 151 3.49 -3.08 9.52
N PHE A 152 3.01 -2.02 10.15
CA PHE A 152 2.35 -0.91 9.50
C PHE A 152 3.03 0.40 9.91
N PHE A 153 3.21 1.32 8.97
CA PHE A 153 3.68 2.67 9.30
C PHE A 153 2.79 3.72 8.63
N TRP A 154 2.21 4.61 9.43
CA TRP A 154 1.31 5.68 9.00
C TRP A 154 2.10 6.98 8.83
N HIS A 155 2.26 7.48 7.59
CA HIS A 155 3.22 8.58 7.31
C HIS A 155 2.61 9.97 7.52
N ILE A 156 1.30 10.11 7.39
CA ILE A 156 0.59 11.38 7.59
C ILE A 156 0.22 11.55 9.07
N PRO A 157 -0.28 12.72 9.51
CA PRO A 157 -0.76 12.85 10.89
C PRO A 157 -1.90 11.86 11.19
N TRP A 158 -2.05 11.48 12.46
CA TRP A 158 -3.23 10.76 12.93
C TRP A 158 -4.28 11.78 13.44
N PRO A 159 -5.55 11.70 13.03
CA PRO A 159 -6.57 12.63 13.48
C PRO A 159 -6.86 12.46 14.98
N SER A 160 -7.37 13.53 15.60
CA SER A 160 -7.86 13.43 16.99
C SER A 160 -9.07 12.47 17.05
N PRO A 161 -9.36 11.88 18.23
CA PRO A 161 -10.50 10.96 18.35
C PRO A 161 -11.83 11.56 17.89
N SER A 162 -12.08 12.83 18.17
CA SER A 162 -13.31 13.53 17.75
C SER A 162 -13.39 13.68 16.23
N VAL A 163 -12.29 14.00 15.57
CA VAL A 163 -12.23 14.12 14.11
C VAL A 163 -12.36 12.74 13.47
N PHE A 164 -11.65 11.74 13.98
CA PHE A 164 -11.75 10.37 13.47
C PHE A 164 -13.16 9.78 13.62
N ALA A 165 -13.90 10.19 14.66
CA ALA A 165 -15.25 9.69 14.92
C ALA A 165 -16.24 9.98 13.79
N ILE A 166 -16.02 11.02 12.98
CA ILE A 166 -16.92 11.35 11.86
C ILE A 166 -16.82 10.35 10.70
N LEU A 167 -15.72 9.58 10.61
CA LEU A 167 -15.51 8.63 9.53
C LEU A 167 -16.50 7.45 9.67
N PRO A 168 -17.39 7.22 8.68
CA PRO A 168 -18.39 6.15 8.77
C PRO A 168 -17.75 4.75 8.92
N TRP A 169 -16.59 4.55 8.30
CA TRP A 169 -15.85 3.28 8.29
C TRP A 169 -14.71 3.22 9.30
N ARG A 170 -14.74 4.08 10.34
CA ARG A 170 -13.68 4.17 11.37
C ARG A 170 -13.31 2.82 11.99
N ARG A 171 -14.32 1.99 12.28
CA ARG A 171 -14.13 0.68 12.89
C ARG A 171 -13.33 -0.24 11.97
N GLN A 172 -13.68 -0.27 10.68
CA GLN A 172 -13.01 -1.12 9.70
C GLN A 172 -11.56 -0.67 9.46
N ILE A 173 -11.28 0.64 9.47
CA ILE A 173 -9.90 1.15 9.42
C ILE A 173 -9.11 0.69 10.65
N LEU A 174 -9.66 0.85 11.86
CA LEU A 174 -8.98 0.42 13.09
C LEU A 174 -8.76 -1.10 13.13
N GLU A 175 -9.78 -1.89 12.82
CA GLU A 175 -9.67 -3.35 12.73
C GLU A 175 -8.64 -3.75 11.67
N GLY A 176 -8.57 -3.01 10.56
CA GLY A 176 -7.56 -3.16 9.52
C GLY A 176 -6.13 -3.02 10.06
N LEU A 177 -5.89 -1.91 10.77
CA LEU A 177 -4.60 -1.59 11.37
C LEU A 177 -4.23 -2.56 12.49
N LEU A 178 -5.18 -2.93 13.36
CA LEU A 178 -4.99 -3.90 14.45
C LEU A 178 -4.64 -5.33 13.97
N GLY A 179 -4.65 -5.57 12.66
CA GLY A 179 -4.09 -6.80 12.10
C GLY A 179 -2.55 -6.84 12.10
N SER A 180 -1.88 -5.70 12.29
CA SER A 180 -0.42 -5.62 12.40
C SER A 180 0.08 -5.98 13.80
N ASP A 181 1.32 -6.47 13.86
CA ASP A 181 2.07 -6.70 15.10
C ASP A 181 2.80 -5.43 15.57
N LEU A 182 3.02 -4.48 14.64
CA LEU A 182 3.59 -3.15 14.86
C LEU A 182 2.89 -2.13 13.96
#